data_AF-A0A970YIE0-F1
#
_entry.id   AF-A0A970YIE0-F1
#
_cell.length_a   1.000
_cell.length_b   1.000
_cell.length_c   1.000
_cell.angle_alpha   90.00
_cell.angle_beta   90.00
_cell.angle_gamma   90.00
#
_symmetry.space_group_name_H-M   'P 1'
#
loop_
_entity.id
_entity.type
_entity.pdbx_description
1 polymer ?
#
loop_
_entity_poly.entity_id
_entity_poly.type
_entity_poly.pdbx_seq_one_letter_code
_entity_poly.pdbx_strand_id
1 'polypeptide(L)'
;MNLLSNFLVPAGNLIMFAIGGVLIFLAIKKQYEPMLLLPIGFGAILTNIPGSSAIGEHGVLTILYEAGIANELFPALIFIGIGAMIDFGPLLQKPVMFFYGAAAQLGIFLTIIVAALLGFDIREAISIGIIGTADGPTSIYVASRLAIHMLGPISVAAYSYMAL
;
A
#
# COMPACT_ATOMS: atom_id res chain seq x y z
N MET A 1 15.16 8.15 36.66
CA MET A 1 14.27 7.91 35.52
C MET A 1 14.24 9.19 34.71
N ASN A 2 15.07 9.31 33.67
CA ASN A 2 15.31 10.58 32.99
C ASN A 2 14.15 10.89 32.03
N LEU A 3 13.39 11.95 32.29
CA LEU A 3 12.34 12.45 31.37
C LEU A 3 12.86 12.72 29.94
N LEU A 4 14.16 12.96 29.79
CA LEU A 4 14.83 13.21 28.52
C LEU A 4 15.04 11.94 27.66
N SER A 5 15.05 10.73 28.24
CA SER A 5 15.19 9.50 27.45
C SER A 5 13.91 9.12 26.69
N ASN A 6 12.76 9.62 27.13
CA ASN A 6 11.46 9.41 26.46
C ASN A 6 11.23 10.35 25.27
N PHE A 7 12.09 11.35 25.08
CA PHE A 7 12.03 12.33 23.98
C PHE A 7 13.14 12.16 22.95
N LEU A 8 14.03 11.18 23.12
CA LEU A 8 15.00 10.83 22.09
C LEU A 8 14.25 10.13 20.95
N VAL A 9 13.84 10.92 19.96
CA VAL A 9 13.30 10.42 18.69
C VAL A 9 14.36 9.50 18.08
N PRO A 10 14.09 8.19 17.92
CA PRO A 10 15.02 7.31 17.25
C PRO A 10 15.30 7.84 15.84
N ALA A 11 16.52 7.68 15.34
CA ALA A 11 16.90 8.15 14.01
C ALA A 11 15.96 7.60 12.91
N GLY A 12 15.42 6.39 13.09
CA GLY A 12 14.42 5.79 12.21
C GLY A 12 13.12 6.59 12.12
N ASN A 13 12.61 7.12 13.23
CA ASN A 13 11.36 7.89 13.25
C ASN A 13 11.52 9.22 12.49
N LEU A 14 12.70 9.85 12.57
CA LEU A 14 13.01 11.06 11.79
C LEU A 14 13.00 10.77 10.28
N ILE A 15 13.55 9.62 9.87
CA ILE A 15 13.51 9.18 8.48
C ILE A 15 12.06 8.95 8.04
N MET A 16 11.25 8.30 8.87
CA MET A 16 9.84 8.05 8.56
C MET A 16 9.01 9.35 8.47
N PHE A 17 9.32 10.37 9.27
CA PHE A 17 8.72 11.70 9.10
C PHE A 17 9.08 12.34 7.78
N ALA A 18 10.35 12.23 7.37
CA ALA A 18 10.79 12.72 6.07
C ALA A 18 10.05 11.97 4.93
N ILE A 19 9.94 10.65 5.01
CA ILE A 19 9.20 9.84 4.04
C ILE A 19 7.72 10.25 4.02
N GLY A 20 7.05 10.34 5.17
CA GLY A 20 5.65 10.76 5.25
C GLY A 20 5.44 12.16 4.67
N GLY A 21 6.35 13.10 4.95
CA GLY A 21 6.33 14.44 4.35
C GLY A 21 6.52 14.43 2.84
N VAL A 22 7.40 13.58 2.31
CA VAL A 22 7.58 13.38 0.86
C VAL A 22 6.31 12.81 0.23
N LEU A 23 5.66 11.81 0.86
CA LEU A 23 4.41 11.24 0.35
C LEU A 23 3.29 12.27 0.30
N ILE A 24 3.14 13.09 1.35
CA ILE A 24 2.18 14.21 1.39
C ILE A 24 2.50 15.23 0.28
N PHE A 25 3.77 15.55 0.08
CA PHE A 25 4.20 16.46 -0.98
C PHE A 25 3.88 15.93 -2.38
N LEU A 26 4.14 14.64 -2.63
CA LEU A 26 3.80 13.99 -3.89
C LEU A 26 2.28 13.98 -4.12
N ALA A 27 1.51 13.64 -3.08
CA ALA A 27 0.05 13.65 -3.15
C ALA A 27 -0.51 15.04 -3.49
N ILE A 28 -0.01 16.12 -2.86
CA ILE A 28 -0.57 17.47 -3.03
C ILE A 28 -0.01 18.17 -4.27
N LYS A 29 1.33 18.23 -4.42
CA LYS A 29 1.96 19.03 -5.48
C LYS A 29 1.99 18.28 -6.81
N LYS A 30 2.20 16.96 -6.78
CA LYS A 30 2.28 16.13 -7.98
C LYS A 30 0.97 15.42 -8.29
N GLN A 31 -0.03 15.49 -7.39
CA GLN A 31 -1.34 14.87 -7.56
C GLN A 31 -1.23 13.35 -7.80
N TYR A 32 -0.24 12.71 -7.18
CA TYR A 32 -0.09 11.25 -7.23
C TYR A 32 -1.06 10.60 -6.27
N GLU A 33 -2.07 9.91 -6.81
CA GLU A 33 -3.15 9.21 -6.08
C GLU A 33 -3.54 9.92 -4.77
N PRO A 34 -3.97 11.20 -4.83
CA PRO A 34 -4.08 12.05 -3.66
C PRO A 34 -5.06 11.51 -2.62
N MET A 35 -6.09 10.79 -3.06
CA MET A 35 -7.09 10.18 -2.19
C MET A 35 -6.51 9.13 -1.24
N LEU A 36 -5.41 8.48 -1.61
CA LEU A 36 -4.84 7.35 -0.87
C LEU A 36 -3.43 7.65 -0.37
N LEU A 37 -2.58 8.27 -1.19
CA LEU A 37 -1.20 8.59 -0.83
C LEU A 37 -1.12 9.65 0.28
N LEU A 38 -2.07 10.59 0.33
CA LEU A 38 -2.14 11.60 1.40
C LEU A 38 -2.46 10.97 2.77
N PRO A 39 -3.54 10.16 2.93
CA PRO A 39 -3.78 9.40 4.16
C PRO A 39 -2.62 8.48 4.56
N ILE A 40 -1.97 7.81 3.59
CA ILE A 40 -0.81 6.96 3.86
C ILE A 40 0.35 7.78 4.42
N GLY A 41 0.69 8.91 3.80
CA GLY A 41 1.76 9.80 4.27
C GLY A 41 1.46 10.38 5.65
N PHE A 42 0.21 10.78 5.90
CA PHE A 42 -0.21 11.27 7.21
C PHE A 42 -0.18 10.18 8.29
N GLY A 43 -0.65 8.97 7.96
CA GLY A 43 -0.57 7.81 8.84
C GLY A 43 0.88 7.43 9.18
N ALA A 44 1.79 7.50 8.22
CA ALA A 44 3.23 7.27 8.45
C ALA A 44 3.81 8.28 9.45
N ILE A 45 3.39 9.55 9.42
CA ILE A 45 3.81 10.54 10.42
C ILE A 45 3.20 10.20 11.78
N LEU A 46 1.88 10.01 11.87
CA LEU A 46 1.19 9.76 13.14
C LEU A 46 1.69 8.50 13.86
N THR A 47 2.06 7.47 13.10
CA THR A 47 2.60 6.21 13.64
C THR A 47 4.04 6.31 14.13
N ASN A 48 4.77 7.36 13.78
CA ASN A 48 6.17 7.53 14.18
C ASN A 48 6.35 8.61 15.26
N ILE A 49 5.29 9.27 15.71
CA ILE A 49 5.32 10.21 16.84
C ILE A 49 5.60 9.44 18.15
N PRO A 50 6.69 9.74 18.88
CA PRO A 50 6.97 9.10 20.16
C PRO A 50 5.85 9.36 21.17
N GLY A 51 5.33 8.31 21.81
CA GLY A 51 4.22 8.42 22.76
C GLY A 51 2.87 8.74 22.12
N SER A 52 2.73 8.57 20.80
CA SER A 52 1.46 8.76 20.09
C SER A 52 0.38 7.81 20.63
N SER A 53 -0.77 8.36 21.01
CA SER A 53 -1.97 7.58 21.33
C SER A 53 -2.66 7.02 20.09
N ALA A 54 -2.17 7.32 18.89
CA ALA A 54 -2.75 6.82 17.64
C ALA A 54 -2.50 5.31 17.44
N ILE A 55 -1.50 4.73 18.12
CA ILE A 55 -1.11 3.33 18.04
C ILE A 55 -1.10 2.72 19.44
N GLY A 56 -1.47 1.45 19.54
CA GLY A 56 -1.54 0.69 20.78
C GLY A 56 -2.89 0.03 20.92
N GLU A 57 -3.13 -0.64 22.04
CA GLU A 57 -4.35 -1.44 22.29
C GLU A 57 -5.66 -0.64 22.06
N HIS A 58 -5.65 0.65 22.38
CA HIS A 58 -6.78 1.56 22.18
C HIS A 58 -6.51 2.65 21.13
N GLY A 59 -5.44 2.48 20.33
CA GLY A 59 -5.04 3.43 19.32
C GLY A 59 -5.99 3.41 18.13
N VAL A 60 -6.45 4.57 17.69
CA VAL A 60 -7.41 4.68 16.58
C VAL A 60 -6.90 4.00 15.31
N LEU A 61 -5.61 4.14 14.98
CA LEU A 61 -5.04 3.51 13.77
C LEU A 61 -4.92 1.99 13.93
N THR A 62 -4.64 1.49 15.14
CA THR A 62 -4.61 0.05 15.43
C THR A 62 -6.01 -0.55 15.31
N ILE A 63 -7.03 0.11 15.85
CA ILE A 63 -8.43 -0.33 15.74
C ILE A 63 -8.86 -0.36 14.27
N LEU A 64 -8.58 0.69 13.50
CA LEU A 64 -8.92 0.73 12.07
C LEU A 64 -8.19 -0.36 11.27
N TYR A 65 -6.93 -0.63 11.63
CA TYR A 65 -6.16 -1.70 11.01
C TYR A 65 -6.79 -3.07 11.28
N GLU A 66 -7.08 -3.39 12.54
CA GLU A 66 -7.66 -4.69 12.94
C GLU A 66 -9.09 -4.87 12.43
N ALA A 67 -9.91 -3.83 12.51
CA ALA A 67 -11.30 -3.87 12.09
C ALA A 67 -11.50 -3.82 10.57
N GLY A 68 -10.49 -3.38 9.81
CA GLY A 68 -10.63 -3.09 8.39
C GLY A 68 -9.63 -3.78 7.46
N ILE A 69 -8.33 -3.67 7.75
CA ILE A 69 -7.27 -4.16 6.85
C ILE A 69 -6.92 -5.62 7.17
N ALA A 70 -6.76 -5.95 8.45
CA ALA A 70 -6.36 -7.28 8.89
C ALA A 70 -7.41 -8.35 8.58
N ASN A 71 -8.70 -7.97 8.57
CA ASN A 71 -9.82 -8.85 8.24
C ASN A 71 -10.35 -8.64 6.80
N GLU A 72 -9.63 -7.87 5.99
CA GLU A 72 -9.91 -7.65 4.55
C GLU A 72 -11.20 -6.88 4.23
N LEU A 73 -11.90 -6.36 5.24
CA LEU A 73 -13.13 -5.61 5.06
C LEU A 73 -12.93 -4.37 4.18
N PHE A 74 -11.90 -3.57 4.44
CA PHE A 74 -11.63 -2.35 3.67
C PHE A 74 -11.20 -2.64 2.22
N PRO A 75 -10.21 -3.51 1.94
CA PRO A 75 -9.90 -3.91 0.57
C PRO A 75 -11.13 -4.43 -0.19
N ALA A 76 -11.95 -5.29 0.43
CA ALA A 76 -13.15 -5.84 -0.22
C ALA A 76 -14.19 -4.76 -0.55
N LEU A 77 -14.44 -3.82 0.37
CA LEU A 77 -15.35 -2.71 0.11
C LEU A 77 -14.85 -1.78 -1.01
N ILE A 78 -13.54 -1.54 -1.06
CA ILE A 78 -12.93 -0.77 -2.16
C ILE A 78 -13.12 -1.50 -3.49
N PHE A 79 -12.94 -2.83 -3.53
CA PHE A 79 -13.20 -3.64 -4.73
C PHE A 79 -14.63 -3.56 -5.21
N ILE A 80 -15.60 -3.63 -4.30
CA ILE A 80 -17.02 -3.49 -4.64
C ILE A 80 -17.27 -2.10 -5.24
N GLY A 81 -16.69 -1.06 -4.64
CA GLY A 81 -16.78 0.31 -5.15
C GLY A 81 -16.19 0.45 -6.55
N ILE A 82 -14.97 -0.04 -6.78
CA ILE A 82 -14.32 -0.03 -8.10
C ILE A 82 -15.17 -0.78 -9.12
N GLY A 83 -15.64 -1.99 -8.78
CA GLY A 83 -16.50 -2.80 -9.64
C GLY A 83 -17.80 -2.10 -10.03
N ALA A 84 -18.40 -1.34 -9.12
CA ALA A 84 -19.61 -0.56 -9.38
C ALA A 84 -19.35 0.66 -10.31
N MET A 85 -18.12 1.15 -10.40
CA MET A 85 -17.73 2.30 -11.24
C MET A 85 -17.22 1.90 -12.63
N ILE A 86 -16.95 0.61 -12.88
CA ILE A 86 -16.42 0.13 -14.16
C ILE A 86 -17.50 0.18 -15.25
N ASP A 87 -17.19 0.84 -16.37
CA ASP A 87 -17.96 0.73 -17.61
C ASP A 87 -17.47 -0.46 -18.44
N PHE A 88 -18.33 -1.47 -18.59
CA PHE A 88 -18.05 -2.65 -19.40
C PHE A 88 -18.33 -2.46 -20.89
N GLY A 89 -18.96 -1.36 -21.30
CA GLY A 89 -19.31 -1.07 -22.69
C GLY A 89 -18.13 -1.23 -23.67
N PRO A 90 -16.97 -0.59 -23.43
CA PRO A 90 -15.79 -0.73 -24.29
C PRO A 90 -15.27 -2.18 -24.40
N LEU A 91 -15.32 -2.95 -23.30
CA LEU A 91 -14.88 -4.34 -23.27
C LEU A 91 -15.83 -5.25 -24.06
N LEU A 92 -17.14 -5.06 -23.91
CA LEU A 92 -18.16 -5.85 -24.60
C LEU A 92 -18.22 -5.54 -26.11
N GLN A 93 -17.95 -4.30 -26.51
CA GLN A 93 -17.89 -3.90 -27.92
C GLN A 93 -16.69 -4.49 -28.66
N LYS A 94 -15.55 -4.69 -27.97
CA LYS A 94 -14.33 -5.27 -28.54
C LYS A 94 -13.76 -6.35 -27.62
N PRO A 95 -14.27 -7.59 -27.67
CA PRO A 95 -13.85 -8.68 -26.78
C PRO A 95 -12.35 -9.01 -26.87
N VAL A 96 -11.71 -8.70 -28.01
CA VAL A 96 -10.25 -8.87 -28.18
C VAL A 96 -9.46 -8.08 -27.14
N MET A 97 -10.02 -7.01 -26.56
CA MET A 97 -9.40 -6.25 -25.48
C MET A 97 -9.09 -7.10 -24.24
N PHE A 98 -9.81 -8.21 -24.03
CA PHE A 98 -9.52 -9.16 -22.95
C PHE A 98 -8.10 -9.75 -23.05
N PHE A 99 -7.60 -10.02 -24.26
CA PHE A 99 -6.26 -10.57 -24.44
C PHE A 99 -5.15 -9.56 -24.12
N TYR A 100 -5.39 -8.26 -24.33
CA TYR A 100 -4.45 -7.22 -23.89
C TYR A 100 -4.36 -7.15 -22.36
N GLY A 101 -5.50 -7.31 -21.66
CA GLY A 101 -5.52 -7.44 -20.20
C GLY A 101 -4.74 -8.66 -19.71
N ALA A 102 -4.92 -9.81 -20.35
CA ALA A 102 -4.16 -11.03 -20.03
C ALA A 102 -2.65 -10.85 -20.28
N ALA A 103 -2.27 -10.19 -21.38
CA ALA A 103 -0.86 -9.90 -21.68
C ALA A 103 -0.25 -8.90 -20.68
N ALA A 104 -1.01 -7.92 -20.19
CA ALA A 104 -0.55 -6.96 -19.20
C ALA A 104 -0.14 -7.63 -17.87
N GLN A 105 -0.75 -8.76 -17.51
CA GLN A 105 -0.41 -9.52 -16.30
C GLN A 105 0.95 -10.22 -16.35
N LEU A 106 1.62 -10.30 -17.51
CA LEU A 106 2.95 -10.89 -17.62
C LEU A 106 4.01 -10.17 -16.75
N GLY A 107 3.82 -8.87 -16.51
CA GLY A 107 4.69 -8.08 -15.64
C GLY A 107 4.75 -8.61 -14.19
N ILE A 108 3.66 -9.22 -13.72
CA ILE A 108 3.59 -9.82 -12.38
C ILE A 108 4.61 -10.97 -12.28
N PHE A 109 4.55 -11.91 -13.22
CA PHE A 109 5.42 -13.09 -13.22
C PHE A 109 6.90 -12.70 -13.36
N LEU A 110 7.21 -11.73 -14.24
CA LEU A 110 8.57 -11.24 -14.38
C LEU A 110 9.08 -10.64 -13.07
N THR A 111 8.26 -9.85 -12.40
CA THR A 111 8.62 -9.22 -11.11
C THR A 111 8.82 -10.27 -10.01
N ILE A 112 7.98 -11.32 -9.96
CA ILE A 112 8.15 -12.45 -9.03
C ILE A 112 9.48 -13.17 -9.27
N ILE A 113 9.80 -13.48 -10.53
CA ILE A 113 11.05 -14.18 -10.88
C ILE A 113 12.26 -13.34 -10.46
N VAL A 114 12.26 -12.05 -10.78
CA VAL A 114 13.36 -11.15 -10.40
C VAL A 114 13.47 -11.03 -8.88
N ALA A 115 12.36 -10.87 -8.16
CA ALA A 115 12.38 -10.80 -6.70
C ALA A 115 12.92 -12.09 -6.06
N ALA A 116 12.49 -13.26 -6.56
CA ALA A 116 13.00 -14.55 -6.10
C ALA A 116 14.51 -14.70 -6.38
N LEU A 117 14.99 -14.26 -7.55
CA LEU A 117 16.42 -14.27 -7.89
C LEU A 117 17.24 -13.32 -7.02
N LEU A 118 16.65 -12.24 -6.52
CA LEU A 118 17.28 -11.31 -5.56
C LEU A 118 17.29 -11.84 -4.13
N GLY A 119 16.74 -13.03 -3.87
CA GLY A 119 16.80 -13.72 -2.59
C GLY A 119 15.62 -13.47 -1.64
N PHE A 120 14.51 -12.88 -2.12
CA PHE A 120 13.27 -12.77 -1.35
C PHE A 120 12.60 -14.14 -1.20
N ASP A 121 11.93 -14.37 -0.06
CA ASP A 121 11.09 -15.57 0.09
C ASP A 121 9.99 -15.59 -0.98
N ILE A 122 9.52 -16.77 -1.36
CA ILE A 122 8.48 -16.90 -2.39
C ILE A 122 7.22 -16.11 -2.05
N ARG A 123 6.83 -16.03 -0.77
CA ARG A 123 5.65 -15.25 -0.33
C ARG A 123 5.87 -13.75 -0.50
N GLU A 124 7.07 -13.27 -0.15
CA GLU A 124 7.47 -11.87 -0.32
C GLU A 124 7.56 -11.52 -1.81
N ALA A 125 8.18 -12.38 -2.61
CA ALA A 125 8.30 -12.21 -4.06
C ALA A 125 6.92 -12.13 -4.73
N ILE A 126 5.95 -12.94 -4.30
CA ILE A 126 4.55 -12.85 -4.77
C ILE A 126 3.95 -11.49 -4.38
N SER A 127 4.08 -11.05 -3.13
CA SER A 127 3.54 -9.76 -2.69
C SER A 127 4.16 -8.57 -3.43
N ILE A 128 5.47 -8.62 -3.72
CA ILE A 128 6.16 -7.61 -4.55
C ILE A 128 5.66 -7.67 -6.00
N GLY A 129 5.53 -8.88 -6.55
CA GLY A 129 5.10 -9.08 -7.93
C GLY A 129 3.70 -8.55 -8.23
N ILE A 130 2.80 -8.65 -7.26
CA ILE A 130 1.42 -8.16 -7.39
C ILE A 130 1.35 -6.64 -7.57
N ILE A 131 2.38 -5.86 -7.20
CA ILE A 131 2.44 -4.43 -7.55
C ILE A 131 2.29 -4.23 -9.07
N GLY A 132 2.78 -5.19 -9.88
CA GLY A 132 2.66 -5.19 -11.33
C GLY A 132 1.24 -5.36 -11.88
N THR A 133 0.23 -5.65 -11.04
CA THR A 133 -1.18 -5.60 -11.46
C THR A 133 -1.67 -4.17 -11.70
N ALA A 134 -0.92 -3.17 -11.20
CA ALA A 134 -1.34 -1.78 -11.12
C ALA A 134 -2.72 -1.62 -10.42
N ASP A 135 -2.98 -2.48 -9.43
CA ASP A 135 -4.20 -2.49 -8.63
C ASP A 135 -3.85 -2.45 -7.13
N GLY A 136 -3.96 -1.26 -6.55
CA GLY A 136 -3.58 -0.97 -5.16
C GLY A 136 -4.32 -1.84 -4.14
N PRO A 137 -5.66 -1.94 -4.17
CA PRO A 137 -6.42 -2.83 -3.30
C PRO A 137 -6.01 -4.30 -3.37
N THR A 138 -5.69 -4.85 -4.55
CA THR A 138 -5.20 -6.24 -4.67
C THR A 138 -3.82 -6.35 -4.03
N SER A 139 -2.96 -5.34 -4.24
CA SER A 139 -1.62 -5.30 -3.65
C SER A 139 -1.65 -5.28 -2.12
N ILE A 140 -2.54 -4.47 -1.54
CA ILE A 140 -2.79 -4.47 -0.08
C ILE A 140 -3.28 -5.84 0.39
N TYR A 141 -4.26 -6.42 -0.31
CA TYR A 141 -4.85 -7.70 0.05
C TYR A 141 -3.83 -8.85 0.05
N VAL A 142 -3.03 -8.96 -1.01
CA VAL A 142 -2.03 -10.03 -1.11
C VAL A 142 -0.91 -9.82 -0.10
N ALA A 143 -0.47 -8.58 0.12
CA ALA A 143 0.55 -8.27 1.12
C ALA A 143 0.07 -8.60 2.54
N SER A 144 -1.19 -8.28 2.90
CA SER A 144 -1.71 -8.57 4.25
C SER A 144 -1.80 -10.07 4.53
N ARG A 145 -1.98 -10.90 3.50
CA ARG A 145 -2.03 -12.37 3.62
C ARG A 145 -0.68 -13.07 3.56
N LEU A 146 0.22 -12.62 2.69
CA LEU A 146 1.46 -13.34 2.38
C LEU A 146 2.71 -12.73 3.02
N ALA A 147 2.75 -11.41 3.19
CA ALA A 147 3.92 -10.67 3.69
C ALA A 147 3.51 -9.40 4.46
N ILE A 148 2.83 -9.59 5.60
CA ILE A 148 2.22 -8.49 6.38
C ILE A 148 3.25 -7.45 6.84
N HIS A 149 4.49 -7.88 7.11
CA HIS A 149 5.61 -6.99 7.46
C HIS A 149 6.04 -6.07 6.31
N MET A 150 5.72 -6.42 5.06
CA MET A 150 5.99 -5.62 3.86
C MET A 150 4.80 -4.77 3.42
N LEU A 151 3.66 -4.82 4.14
CA LEU A 151 2.44 -4.14 3.75
C LEU A 151 2.65 -2.63 3.54
N GLY A 152 3.38 -1.97 4.43
CA GLY A 152 3.68 -0.54 4.32
C GLY A 152 4.44 -0.20 3.04
N PRO A 153 5.66 -0.75 2.85
CA PRO A 153 6.44 -0.53 1.62
C PRO A 153 5.69 -0.88 0.33
N ILE A 154 4.95 -2.00 0.30
CA ILE A 154 4.19 -2.43 -0.88
C ILE A 154 3.05 -1.45 -1.18
N SER A 155 2.30 -1.01 -0.17
CA SER A 155 1.19 -0.06 -0.36
C SER A 155 1.70 1.28 -0.91
N VAL A 156 2.81 1.77 -0.37
CA VAL A 156 3.45 3.01 -0.87
C VAL A 156 3.90 2.85 -2.32
N ALA A 157 4.58 1.74 -2.64
CA ALA A 157 5.06 1.48 -3.99
C ALA A 157 3.91 1.35 -5.00
N ALA A 158 2.84 0.60 -4.66
CA ALA A 158 1.68 0.41 -5.52
C ALA A 158 1.02 1.73 -5.92
N TYR A 159 0.63 2.56 -4.95
CA TYR A 159 -0.03 3.84 -5.26
C TYR A 159 0.90 4.90 -5.84
N SER A 160 2.20 4.84 -5.54
CA SER A 160 3.17 5.75 -6.16
C SER A 160 3.38 5.41 -7.63
N TYR A 161 3.52 4.12 -7.98
CA TYR A 161 3.79 3.68 -9.35
C TYR A 161 2.55 3.72 -10.25
N MET A 162 1.35 3.55 -9.71
CA MET A 162 0.11 3.72 -10.49
C MET A 162 -0.08 5.16 -11.02
N ALA A 163 0.53 6.15 -10.35
CA ALA A 163 0.44 7.56 -10.72
C ALA A 163 1.58 8.06 -11.62
N LEU A 164 2.57 7.20 -11.94
CA LEU A 164 3.70 7.53 -12.82
C LEU A 164 3.33 7.34 -14.30
#